data_AF-A0A4U0YQU4-F1
#
_entry.id   AF-A0A4U0YQU4-F1
#
_cell.length_a   1.000
_cell.length_b   1.000
_cell.length_c   1.000
_cell.angle_alpha   90.00
_cell.angle_beta   90.00
_cell.angle_gamma   90.00
#
_symmetry.space_group_name_H-M   'P 1'
#
loop_
_entity.id
_entity.type
_entity.pdbx_description
1 polymer ?
#
loop_
_entity_poly.entity_id
_entity_poly.type
_entity_poly.pdbx_seq_one_letter_code
_entity_poly.pdbx_strand_id
1 'polypeptide(L)'
;EAGRQSLDEAGRAMEEAERALRDGDLPGALDRQAEAMEAMREGMRDLGEAMAEERQNQQDGASQGEAFGRADPNSQRDPLGREPGDSGRIGSDRNLLQGEDVYRRAQNLLDEIRRRSGEQARPESERDYLRRLLELF
;
A
#
# COMPACT_ATOMS: atom_id res chain seq x y z
N GLU A 1 -2.80 -24.15 8.69
CA GLU A 1 -4.19 -24.29 8.18
C GLU A 1 -4.97 -22.99 8.30
N ALA A 2 -4.84 -22.24 9.40
CA ALA A 2 -5.49 -20.95 9.63
C ALA A 2 -5.39 -19.95 8.46
N GLY A 3 -4.19 -19.75 7.90
CA GLY A 3 -4.04 -18.80 6.79
C GLY A 3 -4.82 -19.11 5.51
N ARG A 4 -5.17 -20.38 5.24
CA ARG A 4 -6.04 -20.74 4.11
C ARG A 4 -7.50 -20.39 4.40
N GLN A 5 -7.94 -20.64 5.63
CA GLN A 5 -9.30 -20.35 6.07
C GLN A 5 -9.61 -18.85 6.02
N SER A 6 -8.68 -17.99 6.44
CA SER A 6 -8.85 -16.54 6.36
C SER A 6 -8.89 -16.03 4.91
N LEU A 7 -8.18 -16.68 3.99
CA LEU A 7 -8.27 -16.35 2.56
C LEU A 7 -9.61 -16.77 1.94
N ASP A 8 -10.15 -17.93 2.34
CA ASP A 8 -11.48 -18.38 1.91
C ASP A 8 -12.59 -17.47 2.45
N GLU A 9 -12.42 -16.94 3.67
CA GLU A 9 -13.31 -15.94 4.27
C GLU A 9 -13.21 -14.59 3.55
N ALA A 10 -12.01 -14.15 3.21
CA ALA A 10 -11.80 -12.96 2.38
C ALA A 10 -12.50 -13.08 1.01
N GLY A 11 -12.44 -14.26 0.38
CA GLY A 11 -13.13 -14.54 -0.88
C GLY A 11 -14.64 -14.39 -0.78
N ARG A 12 -15.25 -15.01 0.24
CA ARG A 12 -16.70 -14.92 0.48
C ARG A 12 -17.17 -13.48 0.73
N ALA A 13 -16.42 -12.73 1.54
CA ALA A 13 -16.72 -11.33 1.81
C ALA A 13 -16.62 -10.46 0.54
N MET A 14 -15.65 -10.71 -0.34
CA MET A 14 -15.58 -10.01 -1.64
C MET A 14 -16.73 -10.35 -2.58
N GLU A 15 -17.19 -11.61 -2.63
CA GLU A 15 -18.39 -11.96 -3.40
C GLU A 15 -19.63 -11.23 -2.91
N GLU A 16 -19.76 -11.07 -1.59
CA GLU A 16 -20.85 -10.29 -0.98
C GLU A 16 -20.73 -8.80 -1.31
N ALA A 17 -19.51 -8.26 -1.29
CA ALA A 17 -19.24 -6.88 -1.73
C ALA A 17 -19.65 -6.67 -3.20
N GLU A 18 -19.33 -7.62 -4.09
CA GLU A 18 -19.73 -7.56 -5.49
C GLU A 18 -21.26 -7.56 -5.66
N ARG A 19 -21.97 -8.41 -4.91
CA ARG A 19 -23.45 -8.43 -4.93
C ARG A 19 -24.02 -7.09 -4.47
N ALA A 20 -23.51 -6.54 -3.37
CA ALA A 20 -23.94 -5.23 -2.86
C ALA A 20 -23.70 -4.11 -3.89
N LEU A 21 -22.57 -4.13 -4.61
CA LEU A 21 -22.30 -3.19 -5.71
C LEU A 21 -23.31 -3.32 -6.85
N ARG A 22 -23.68 -4.55 -7.24
CA ARG A 22 -24.69 -4.82 -8.28
C ARG A 22 -26.07 -4.32 -7.89
N ASP A 23 -26.39 -4.40 -6.60
CA ASP A 23 -27.67 -3.98 -6.04
C ASP A 23 -27.71 -2.47 -5.72
N GLY A 24 -26.59 -1.75 -5.90
CA GLY A 24 -26.48 -0.31 -5.64
C GLY A 24 -26.27 0.07 -4.17
N ASP A 25 -26.01 -0.92 -3.31
CA ASP A 25 -25.70 -0.73 -1.90
C ASP A 25 -24.20 -0.46 -1.70
N LEU A 26 -23.81 0.79 -1.93
CA LEU A 26 -22.42 1.24 -1.74
C LEU A 26 -21.94 1.13 -0.28
N PRO A 27 -22.72 1.51 0.75
CA PRO A 27 -22.33 1.29 2.15
C PRO A 27 -22.08 -0.19 2.45
N GLY A 28 -23.01 -1.07 2.09
CA GLY A 28 -22.86 -2.50 2.30
C GLY A 28 -21.65 -3.10 1.57
N ALA A 29 -21.39 -2.65 0.33
CA ALA A 29 -20.21 -3.09 -0.41
C ALA A 29 -18.89 -2.70 0.27
N LEU A 30 -18.81 -1.50 0.85
CA LEU A 30 -17.61 -1.02 1.53
C LEU A 30 -17.36 -1.79 2.85
N ASP A 31 -18.41 -2.09 3.60
CA ASP A 31 -18.31 -2.88 4.83
C ASP A 31 -17.78 -4.30 4.52
N ARG A 32 -18.35 -4.96 3.50
CA ARG A 32 -17.91 -6.28 3.04
C ARG A 32 -16.48 -6.27 2.49
N GLN A 33 -16.10 -5.21 1.79
CA GLN A 33 -14.73 -5.04 1.32
C GLN A 33 -13.75 -4.89 2.49
N ALA A 34 -14.13 -4.18 3.56
CA ALA A 34 -13.31 -4.02 4.74
C ALA A 34 -13.09 -5.35 5.48
N GLU A 35 -14.15 -6.14 5.66
CA GLU A 35 -14.11 -7.51 6.20
C GLU A 35 -13.14 -8.38 5.40
N ALA A 36 -13.25 -8.35 4.07
CA ALA A 36 -12.37 -9.13 3.20
C ALA A 36 -10.89 -8.72 3.31
N MET A 37 -10.61 -7.42 3.41
CA MET A 37 -9.24 -6.92 3.61
C MET A 37 -8.67 -7.32 4.97
N GLU A 38 -9.49 -7.40 6.01
CA GLU A 38 -9.07 -7.86 7.32
C GLU A 38 -8.70 -9.35 7.32
N ALA A 39 -9.58 -10.19 6.77
CA ALA A 39 -9.34 -11.62 6.63
C ALA A 39 -8.12 -11.92 5.75
N MET A 40 -7.89 -11.13 4.68
CA MET A 40 -6.68 -11.25 3.86
C MET A 40 -5.41 -10.89 4.65
N ARG A 41 -5.44 -9.83 5.47
CA ARG A 41 -4.30 -9.46 6.32
C ARG A 41 -3.98 -10.53 7.34
N GLU A 42 -5.01 -11.14 7.92
CA GLU A 42 -4.84 -12.27 8.85
C GLU A 42 -4.23 -13.49 8.16
N GLY A 43 -4.78 -13.88 7.00
CA GLY A 43 -4.24 -15.00 6.24
C GLY A 43 -2.78 -14.83 5.84
N MET A 44 -2.36 -13.59 5.50
CA MET A 44 -0.96 -13.28 5.21
C MET A 44 -0.05 -13.36 6.44
N ARG A 45 -0.53 -12.98 7.63
CA ARG A 45 0.25 -13.12 8.88
C ARG A 45 0.48 -14.58 9.19
N ASP A 46 -0.58 -15.38 9.17
CA ASP A 46 -0.52 -16.82 9.46
C ASP A 46 0.37 -17.57 8.46
N LEU A 47 0.31 -17.19 7.18
CA LEU A 47 1.18 -17.76 6.15
C LEU A 47 2.66 -17.36 6.37
N GLY A 48 2.89 -16.11 6.79
CA GLY A 48 4.23 -15.62 7.13
C GLY A 48 4.83 -16.36 8.32
N GLU A 49 4.04 -16.60 9.36
CA GLU A 49 4.42 -17.37 10.55
C GLU A 49 4.76 -18.81 10.18
N ALA A 50 3.89 -19.49 9.41
CA ALA A 50 4.14 -20.87 8.97
C ALA A 50 5.44 -21.00 8.14
N MET A 51 5.72 -20.04 7.24
CA MET A 51 6.98 -20.02 6.48
C MET A 51 8.21 -19.74 7.35
N ALA A 52 8.07 -18.91 8.40
CA ALA A 52 9.17 -18.61 9.32
C ALA A 52 9.51 -19.81 10.20
N GLU A 53 8.50 -20.54 10.67
CA GLU A 53 8.65 -21.80 11.40
C GLU A 53 9.35 -22.86 10.54
N GLU A 54 8.95 -23.00 9.26
CA GLU A 54 9.54 -23.96 8.33
C GLU A 54 11.03 -23.67 8.05
N ARG A 55 11.42 -22.39 8.00
CA ARG A 55 12.83 -21.98 7.85
C ARG A 55 13.64 -22.25 9.11
N GLN A 56 13.05 -22.06 10.29
CA GLN A 56 13.75 -22.30 11.56
C GLN A 56 14.02 -23.80 11.75
N ASN A 57 13.07 -24.65 11.38
CA ASN A 57 13.22 -26.11 11.46
C ASN A 57 14.25 -26.69 10.47
N GLN A 58 14.63 -25.94 9.42
CA GLN A 58 15.67 -26.34 8.47
C GLN A 58 17.08 -25.91 8.89
N GLN A 59 17.20 -25.01 9.88
CA GLN A 59 18.49 -24.44 10.28
C GLN A 59 19.24 -25.29 11.33
N ASP A 60 18.57 -26.22 11.99
CA ASP A 60 19.17 -27.15 12.98
C ASP A 60 19.95 -28.33 12.34
N GLY A 61 20.07 -28.38 11.01
CA GLY A 61 20.66 -29.53 10.28
C GLY A 61 22.05 -29.36 9.67
N ALA A 62 22.61 -28.14 9.55
CA ALA A 62 23.89 -27.98 8.86
C ALA A 62 24.71 -26.80 9.38
N SER A 63 25.65 -27.11 10.27
CA SER A 63 26.85 -26.30 10.42
C SER A 63 27.78 -26.59 9.22
N GLN A 64 28.40 -25.54 8.69
CA GLN A 64 29.44 -25.51 7.63
C GLN A 64 28.96 -25.46 6.16
N GLY A 65 29.44 -24.42 5.45
CA GLY A 65 29.60 -24.45 3.99
C GLY A 65 28.96 -23.27 3.29
N GLU A 66 29.78 -22.39 2.73
CA GLU A 66 29.34 -21.26 1.91
C GLU A 66 28.38 -21.64 0.77
N ALA A 67 27.61 -20.62 0.36
CA ALA A 67 26.97 -20.44 -0.93
C ALA A 67 25.49 -20.83 -1.06
N PHE A 68 24.62 -19.96 -0.54
CA PHE A 68 23.58 -19.40 -1.41
C PHE A 68 23.16 -18.01 -0.90
N GLY A 69 23.37 -16.96 -1.72
CA GLY A 69 22.82 -15.63 -1.45
C GLY A 69 23.81 -14.55 -1.01
N ARG A 70 25.04 -14.50 -1.56
CA ARG A 70 25.55 -13.17 -1.92
C ARG A 70 24.58 -12.66 -2.97
N ALA A 71 23.71 -11.74 -2.56
CA ALA A 71 22.86 -11.01 -3.47
C ALA A 71 23.78 -10.32 -4.49
N ASP A 72 23.83 -10.89 -5.68
CA ASP A 72 24.23 -10.18 -6.87
C ASP A 72 23.37 -8.91 -6.93
N PRO A 73 23.97 -7.70 -6.88
CA PRO A 73 23.23 -6.44 -6.93
C PRO A 73 22.38 -6.27 -8.21
N ASN A 74 22.54 -7.16 -9.19
CA ASN A 74 21.92 -7.08 -10.50
C ASN A 74 20.83 -8.13 -10.78
N SER A 75 20.49 -9.03 -9.85
CA SER A 75 19.69 -10.24 -10.18
C SER A 75 18.39 -10.46 -9.38
N GLN A 76 17.70 -9.42 -8.89
CA GLN A 76 16.36 -9.63 -8.31
C GLN A 76 15.40 -8.43 -8.44
N ARG A 77 15.52 -7.71 -9.55
CA ARG A 77 14.46 -6.81 -9.99
C ARG A 77 13.38 -7.69 -10.63
N ASP A 78 12.28 -7.90 -9.93
CA ASP A 78 11.06 -8.49 -10.50
C ASP A 78 10.77 -7.81 -11.87
N PRO A 79 10.18 -8.48 -12.88
CA PRO A 79 9.83 -7.86 -14.17
C PRO A 79 9.03 -6.55 -14.05
N LEU A 80 8.46 -6.23 -12.89
CA LEU A 80 7.78 -4.98 -12.53
C LEU A 80 8.65 -3.96 -11.76
N GLY A 81 9.95 -4.19 -11.59
CA GLY A 81 10.88 -3.19 -11.06
C GLY A 81 10.93 -3.01 -9.55
N ARG A 82 10.35 -3.91 -8.75
CA ARG A 82 10.17 -3.71 -7.30
C ARG A 82 11.35 -4.25 -6.48
N GLU A 83 11.77 -3.50 -5.45
CA GLU A 83 12.78 -3.96 -4.49
C GLU A 83 12.17 -4.90 -3.44
N PRO A 84 12.82 -6.03 -3.13
CA PRO A 84 12.35 -6.94 -2.09
C PRO A 84 12.62 -6.33 -0.71
N GLY A 85 11.53 -5.94 -0.01
CA GLY A 85 11.60 -5.36 1.33
C GLY A 85 10.41 -4.47 1.72
N ASP A 86 9.62 -4.00 0.75
CA ASP A 86 8.50 -3.07 0.98
C ASP A 86 7.11 -3.74 0.95
N SER A 87 7.05 -5.07 0.76
CA SER A 87 5.82 -5.85 0.54
C SER A 87 4.96 -6.10 1.79
N GLY A 88 5.05 -5.23 2.81
CA GLY A 88 4.23 -5.31 4.01
C GLY A 88 3.26 -4.15 4.20
N ARG A 89 3.31 -3.12 3.35
CA ARG A 89 2.51 -1.91 3.58
C ARG A 89 1.91 -1.36 2.30
N ILE A 90 0.83 -2.00 1.86
CA ILE A 90 -0.17 -1.31 1.04
C ILE A 90 -0.62 -0.10 1.86
N GLY A 91 -0.09 1.08 1.53
CA GLY A 91 -0.42 2.35 2.16
C GLY A 91 0.50 2.84 3.28
N SER A 92 1.77 2.43 3.38
CA SER A 92 2.63 3.20 4.29
C SER A 92 3.07 4.51 3.67
N ASP A 93 2.88 5.55 4.46
CA ASP A 93 3.60 6.81 4.40
C ASP A 93 5.12 6.65 4.29
N ARG A 94 5.69 5.44 4.31
CA ARG A 94 7.13 5.22 4.22
C ARG A 94 7.72 5.36 2.82
N ASN A 95 6.91 5.21 1.76
CA ASN A 95 7.28 5.66 0.41
C ASN A 95 7.09 7.19 0.25
N LEU A 96 6.35 7.82 1.16
CA LEU A 96 6.38 9.28 1.38
C LEU A 96 7.56 9.68 2.30
N LEU A 97 8.25 8.78 3.03
CA LEU A 97 9.26 9.14 4.03
C LEU A 97 10.72 9.12 3.54
N GLN A 98 11.00 9.48 2.28
CA GLN A 98 12.22 10.28 2.09
C GLN A 98 11.84 11.69 2.52
N GLY A 99 11.93 11.99 3.82
CA GLY A 99 11.37 13.21 4.42
C GLY A 99 11.79 14.51 3.72
N GLU A 100 12.95 14.51 3.06
CA GLU A 100 13.41 15.63 2.22
C GLU A 100 12.54 15.84 0.96
N ASP A 101 12.00 14.79 0.36
CA ASP A 101 11.15 14.84 -0.84
C ASP A 101 9.74 15.34 -0.53
N VAL A 102 9.20 15.09 0.68
CA VAL A 102 7.86 15.57 1.05
C VAL A 102 7.84 17.08 1.21
N TYR A 103 8.83 17.64 1.91
CA TYR A 103 8.92 19.09 2.06
C TYR A 103 9.16 19.76 0.70
N ARG A 104 10.02 19.18 -0.15
CA ARG A 104 10.21 19.68 -1.52
C ARG A 104 8.92 19.59 -2.36
N ARG A 105 8.17 18.50 -2.25
CA ARG A 105 6.89 18.33 -2.96
C ARG A 105 5.80 19.28 -2.45
N ALA A 106 5.72 19.48 -1.14
CA ALA A 106 4.81 20.44 -0.53
C ALA A 106 5.14 21.87 -0.96
N GLN A 107 6.43 22.23 -1.00
CA GLN A 107 6.89 23.52 -1.54
C GLN A 107 6.50 23.69 -3.01
N ASN A 108 6.79 22.70 -3.86
CA ASN A 108 6.41 22.74 -5.28
C ASN A 108 4.90 22.92 -5.47
N LEU A 109 4.09 22.27 -4.64
CA LEU A 109 2.64 22.39 -4.69
C LEU A 109 2.18 23.79 -4.26
N LEU A 110 2.71 24.32 -3.16
CA LEU A 110 2.41 25.67 -2.68
C LEU A 110 2.82 26.73 -3.71
N ASP A 111 3.96 26.57 -4.36
CA ASP A 111 4.44 27.47 -5.40
C ASP A 111 3.53 27.46 -6.63
N GLU A 112 3.07 26.27 -7.05
CA GLU A 112 2.13 26.15 -8.16
C GLU A 112 0.75 26.76 -7.80
N ILE A 113 0.26 26.59 -6.56
CA ILE A 113 -0.98 27.22 -6.09
C ILE A 113 -0.83 28.76 -6.10
N ARG A 114 0.29 29.30 -5.62
CA ARG A 114 0.57 30.76 -5.65
C ARG A 114 0.64 31.32 -7.06
N ARG A 115 1.31 30.60 -7.96
CA ARG A 115 1.38 30.98 -9.37
C ARG A 115 -0.02 31.06 -9.98
N ARG A 116 -0.82 30.00 -9.81
CA ARG A 116 -2.17 29.89 -10.40
C ARG A 116 -3.16 30.88 -9.81
N SER A 117 -3.08 31.21 -8.52
CA SER A 117 -3.97 32.21 -7.91
C SER A 117 -3.75 33.62 -8.51
N GLY A 118 -2.54 33.89 -9.01
CA GLY A 118 -2.17 35.11 -9.74
C GLY A 118 -2.54 35.13 -11.22
N GLU A 119 -2.87 33.99 -11.84
CA GLU A 119 -3.20 33.89 -13.26
C GLU A 119 -4.60 34.49 -13.54
N GLN A 120 -4.65 35.72 -14.07
CA GLN A 120 -5.91 36.44 -14.32
C GLN A 120 -6.83 35.76 -15.33
N ALA A 121 -6.28 34.94 -16.23
CA ALA A 121 -7.04 34.22 -17.25
C ALA A 121 -7.82 33.03 -16.69
N ARG A 122 -7.58 32.61 -15.44
CA ARG A 122 -8.32 31.51 -14.80
C ARG A 122 -9.71 31.96 -14.32
N PRO A 123 -10.68 31.05 -14.27
CA PRO A 123 -11.99 31.33 -13.70
C PRO A 123 -11.89 31.90 -12.27
N GLU A 124 -12.73 32.89 -11.96
CA GLU A 124 -12.73 33.57 -10.65
C GLU A 124 -12.94 32.60 -9.48
N SER A 125 -13.88 31.65 -9.64
CA SER A 125 -14.17 30.63 -8.63
C SER A 125 -12.98 29.73 -8.32
N GLU A 126 -12.16 29.39 -9.33
CA GLU A 126 -10.94 28.61 -9.14
C GLU A 126 -9.89 29.45 -8.39
N ARG A 127 -9.72 30.72 -8.78
CA ARG A 127 -8.79 31.63 -8.09
C ARG A 127 -9.16 31.83 -6.63
N ASP A 128 -10.45 31.94 -6.31
CA ASP A 128 -10.94 32.05 -4.94
C ASP A 128 -10.72 30.77 -4.12
N TYR A 129 -10.90 29.60 -4.74
CA TYR A 129 -10.55 28.33 -4.10
C TYR A 129 -9.06 28.26 -3.79
N LEU A 130 -8.19 28.62 -4.74
CA LEU A 130 -6.74 28.64 -4.53
C LEU A 130 -6.30 29.65 -3.46
N ARG A 131 -6.94 30.82 -3.37
CA ARG A 131 -6.69 31.80 -2.30
C ARG A 131 -7.04 31.24 -0.93
N ARG A 132 -8.23 30.63 -0.77
CA ARG A 132 -8.62 29.99 0.50
C ARG A 132 -7.68 28.87 0.89
N LEU A 133 -7.18 28.11 -0.09
CA LEU A 133 -6.20 27.07 0.16
C LEU A 133 -4.88 27.66 0.69
N LEU A 134 -4.43 28.80 0.16
CA LEU A 134 -3.25 29.52 0.66
C LEU A 134 -3.44 30.19 2.02
N GLU A 135 -4.68 30.47 2.43
CA GLU A 135 -4.99 31.01 3.77
C GLU A 135 -5.02 29.92 4.84
N LEU A 136 -5.26 28.66 4.44
CA LEU A 136 -5.39 27.52 5.35
C LEU A 136 -4.02 26.96 5.81
N PHE A 137 -2.95 27.27 5.09
CA PHE A 137 -1.59 26.74 5.27
C PHE A 137 -0.58 27.88 5.43
#